data_AF-A0A4Q7NN46-F1
#
_entry.id   AF-A0A4Q7NN46-F1
#
_cell.length_a   1.000
_cell.length_b   1.000
_cell.length_c   1.000
_cell.angle_alpha   90.00
_cell.angle_beta   90.00
_cell.angle_gamma   90.00
#
_symmetry.space_group_name_H-M   'P 1'
#
loop_
_entity.id
_entity.type
_entity.pdbx_description
1 polymer ?
#
loop_
_entity_poly.entity_id
_entity_poly.type
_entity_poly.pdbx_seq_one_letter_code
_entity_poly.pdbx_strand_id
1 'polypeptide(L)'
;MGRKRKAIDPKEVFSDGLDDAAYAGFESWSNSHWAWEFLRRNPAFQDACNRVRSASRRDRNVLRAEVARQFFIRRYMHFRHDYVNHDPRSPMFVRVRGYSSKMLTKPTKISVTLQPDQFLVLFDIRQMRYSVRALNAQLAEAKRQMSVLISHHVSEGSAPAMRDEPAGVVQSRGRGEAKTWLGWLRMLDAKSHGVKNDRAYRSIFPGKCLGKDTMKIQQAYSDEWKSASSYASERYLQIGMRDKVDLKLGLPKVVESLDQAFTRMSHGKPPENFTPF
;
A
#
# COMPACT_ATOMS: atom_id res chain seq x y z
N MET A 1 -20.09 -13.98 30.85
CA MET A 1 -19.97 -14.62 29.52
C MET A 1 -19.98 -13.54 28.44
N GLY A 2 -18.90 -13.38 27.68
CA GLY A 2 -18.84 -12.38 26.59
C GLY A 2 -19.53 -12.89 25.33
N ARG A 3 -20.54 -12.17 24.81
CA ARG A 3 -21.16 -12.48 23.51
C ARG A 3 -20.08 -12.44 22.41
N LYS A 4 -19.82 -13.58 21.75
CA LYS A 4 -18.94 -13.63 20.57
C LYS A 4 -19.55 -12.73 19.49
N ARG A 5 -18.79 -11.76 18.99
CA ARG A 5 -19.23 -10.89 17.90
C ARG A 5 -19.20 -11.69 16.59
N LYS A 6 -20.35 -11.90 15.94
CA LYS A 6 -20.48 -12.62 14.65
C LYS A 6 -19.66 -11.90 13.57
N ALA A 7 -19.00 -12.65 12.68
CA ALA A 7 -18.35 -12.15 11.44
C ALA A 7 -19.29 -11.20 10.69
N ILE A 8 -18.76 -10.13 10.10
CA ILE A 8 -19.57 -9.18 9.31
C ILE A 8 -19.53 -9.64 7.88
N ASP A 9 -20.70 -9.77 7.27
CA ASP A 9 -20.83 -10.08 5.85
C ASP A 9 -20.52 -8.80 5.04
N PRO A 10 -19.60 -8.85 4.06
CA PRO A 10 -19.34 -7.72 3.16
C PRO A 10 -20.60 -7.14 2.50
N LYS A 11 -21.63 -7.97 2.26
CA LYS A 11 -22.91 -7.53 1.68
C LYS A 11 -23.67 -6.51 2.54
N GLU A 12 -23.39 -6.47 3.84
CA GLU A 12 -24.01 -5.48 4.76
C GLU A 12 -23.31 -4.11 4.69
N VAL A 13 -22.20 -4.00 3.96
CA VAL A 13 -21.29 -2.84 4.02
C VAL A 13 -21.18 -2.14 2.66
N PHE A 14 -21.18 -2.92 1.58
CA PHE A 14 -20.95 -2.39 0.23
C PHE A 14 -22.25 -2.32 -0.57
N SER A 15 -22.26 -1.48 -1.61
CA SER A 15 -23.36 -1.49 -2.59
C SER A 15 -23.35 -2.80 -3.38
N ASP A 16 -24.41 -3.08 -4.14
CA ASP A 16 -24.49 -4.24 -5.02
C ASP A 16 -23.65 -4.09 -6.31
N GLY A 17 -22.99 -2.93 -6.49
CA GLY A 17 -22.20 -2.60 -7.66
C GLY A 17 -23.01 -2.30 -8.93
N LEU A 18 -24.33 -2.38 -8.90
CA LEU A 18 -25.18 -2.09 -10.05
C LEU A 18 -25.58 -0.61 -10.09
N ASP A 19 -25.71 0.04 -8.94
CA ASP A 19 -25.98 1.48 -8.85
C ASP A 19 -24.70 2.33 -8.94
N ASP A 20 -24.63 3.20 -9.94
CA ASP A 20 -23.54 4.17 -10.09
C ASP A 20 -23.60 5.29 -9.04
N ALA A 21 -24.80 5.65 -8.57
CA ALA A 21 -24.97 6.75 -7.60
C ALA A 21 -24.34 6.43 -6.24
N ALA A 22 -24.20 5.14 -5.89
CA ALA A 22 -23.49 4.68 -4.70
C ALA A 22 -22.02 5.10 -4.65
N TYR A 23 -21.45 5.51 -5.78
CA TYR A 23 -20.06 5.98 -5.91
C TYR A 23 -19.97 7.45 -6.30
N ALA A 24 -20.97 8.26 -5.93
CA ALA A 24 -21.00 9.68 -6.26
C ALA A 24 -19.69 10.39 -5.87
N GLY A 25 -19.15 11.18 -6.81
CA GLY A 25 -17.91 11.93 -6.61
C GLY A 25 -16.62 11.11 -6.77
N PHE A 26 -16.69 9.88 -7.28
CA PHE A 26 -15.50 9.03 -7.52
C PHE A 26 -14.43 9.72 -8.37
N GLU A 27 -14.81 10.64 -9.26
CA GLU A 27 -13.87 11.40 -10.08
C GLU A 27 -12.95 12.33 -9.27
N SER A 28 -13.36 12.67 -8.04
CA SER A 28 -12.61 13.53 -7.12
C SER A 28 -11.76 12.75 -6.11
N TRP A 29 -11.89 11.43 -6.07
CA TRP A 29 -11.17 10.59 -5.10
C TRP A 29 -9.65 10.67 -5.31
N SER A 30 -8.92 10.82 -4.21
CA SER A 30 -7.46 10.73 -4.19
C SER A 30 -6.99 9.30 -4.48
N ASN A 31 -5.70 9.09 -4.78
CA ASN A 31 -5.22 7.71 -4.97
C ASN A 31 -5.30 6.92 -3.65
N SER A 32 -5.04 7.54 -2.49
CA SER A 32 -5.21 6.85 -1.22
C SER A 32 -6.66 6.42 -1.00
N HIS A 33 -7.63 7.23 -1.44
CA HIS A 33 -9.04 6.84 -1.40
C HIS A 33 -9.30 5.64 -2.32
N TRP A 34 -8.89 5.69 -3.59
CA TRP A 34 -9.02 4.54 -4.50
C TRP A 34 -8.36 3.26 -3.95
N ALA A 35 -7.13 3.37 -3.45
CA ALA A 35 -6.40 2.26 -2.86
C ALA A 35 -7.13 1.68 -1.64
N TRP A 36 -7.74 2.53 -0.81
CA TRP A 36 -8.55 2.07 0.31
C TRP A 36 -9.80 1.33 -0.15
N GLU A 37 -10.51 1.85 -1.16
CA GLU A 37 -11.72 1.22 -1.67
C GLU A 37 -11.43 -0.15 -2.30
N PHE A 38 -10.29 -0.32 -2.97
CA PHE A 38 -9.85 -1.65 -3.42
C PHE A 38 -9.45 -2.55 -2.25
N LEU A 39 -8.64 -2.06 -1.30
CA LEU A 39 -8.19 -2.86 -0.16
C LEU A 39 -9.36 -3.34 0.71
N ARG A 40 -10.36 -2.50 0.98
CA ARG A 40 -11.51 -2.89 1.83
C ARG A 40 -12.41 -3.96 1.19
N ARG A 41 -12.26 -4.24 -0.11
CA ARG A 41 -12.93 -5.31 -0.86
C ARG A 41 -12.08 -6.58 -1.00
N ASN A 42 -10.85 -6.57 -0.50
CA ASN A 42 -9.97 -7.74 -0.46
C ASN A 42 -10.46 -8.75 0.61
N PRO A 43 -10.82 -10.00 0.24
CA PRO A 43 -11.30 -10.98 1.21
C PRO A 43 -10.31 -11.28 2.33
N ALA A 44 -9.01 -11.38 2.02
CA ALA A 44 -7.98 -11.65 3.01
C ALA A 44 -7.88 -10.50 4.04
N PHE A 45 -8.06 -9.25 3.59
CA PHE A 45 -8.08 -8.09 4.49
C PHE A 45 -9.33 -8.07 5.37
N GLN A 46 -10.48 -8.40 4.79
CA GLN A 46 -11.76 -8.47 5.52
C GLN A 46 -11.71 -9.54 6.62
N ASP A 47 -11.18 -10.72 6.29
CA ASP A 47 -10.97 -11.80 7.25
C ASP A 47 -10.01 -11.39 8.36
N ALA A 48 -8.86 -10.81 8.00
CA ALA A 48 -7.90 -10.32 8.96
C ALA A 48 -8.51 -9.27 9.92
N CYS A 49 -9.33 -8.35 9.40
CA CYS A 49 -10.09 -7.38 10.21
C CYS A 49 -11.13 -8.07 11.12
N ASN A 50 -11.83 -9.09 10.62
CA ASN A 50 -12.80 -9.85 11.40
C ASN A 50 -12.11 -10.62 12.54
N ARG A 51 -10.90 -11.17 12.33
CA ARG A 51 -10.08 -11.77 13.41
C ARG A 51 -9.79 -10.76 14.50
N VAL A 52 -9.34 -9.55 14.15
CA VAL A 52 -9.10 -8.46 15.11
C VAL A 52 -10.34 -8.18 15.95
N ARG A 53 -11.53 -8.11 15.31
CA ARG A 53 -12.79 -7.79 16.00
C ARG A 53 -13.23 -8.89 16.98
N SER A 54 -12.98 -10.16 16.62
CA SER A 54 -13.33 -11.32 17.43
C SER A 54 -12.32 -11.61 18.55
N ALA A 55 -11.13 -11.03 18.49
CA ALA A 55 -10.08 -11.22 19.49
C ALA A 55 -10.39 -10.59 20.85
N SER A 56 -9.71 -11.11 21.87
CA SER A 56 -9.73 -10.58 23.23
C SER A 56 -9.23 -9.12 23.26
N ARG A 57 -9.60 -8.35 24.30
CA ARG A 57 -9.13 -6.96 24.41
C ARG A 57 -7.60 -6.86 24.45
N ARG A 58 -6.93 -7.86 25.05
CA ARG A 58 -5.47 -7.92 25.18
C ARG A 58 -4.79 -8.10 23.83
N ASP A 59 -5.32 -8.97 22.97
CA ASP A 59 -4.65 -9.37 21.72
C ASP A 59 -4.96 -8.43 20.55
N ARG A 60 -6.03 -7.63 20.65
CA ARG A 60 -6.45 -6.70 19.60
C ARG A 60 -5.34 -5.77 19.12
N ASN A 61 -4.55 -5.22 20.03
CA ASN A 61 -3.52 -4.25 19.64
C ASN A 61 -2.40 -4.92 18.82
N VAL A 62 -2.01 -6.13 19.21
CA VAL A 62 -1.02 -6.93 18.47
C VAL A 62 -1.55 -7.29 17.09
N LEU A 63 -2.77 -7.83 17.01
CA LEU A 63 -3.39 -8.19 15.73
C LEU A 63 -3.61 -6.97 14.83
N ARG A 64 -3.97 -5.80 15.39
CA ARG A 64 -4.07 -4.55 14.61
C ARG A 64 -2.73 -4.19 13.97
N ALA A 65 -1.63 -4.28 14.74
CA ALA A 65 -0.30 -4.01 14.21
C ALA A 65 0.12 -5.04 13.15
N GLU A 66 -0.21 -6.31 13.34
CA GLU A 66 0.00 -7.37 12.35
C GLU A 66 -0.75 -7.10 11.05
N VAL A 67 -2.06 -6.84 11.11
CA VAL A 67 -2.88 -6.50 9.93
C VAL A 67 -2.36 -5.24 9.24
N ALA A 68 -1.95 -4.22 10.01
CA ALA A 68 -1.40 -3.01 9.44
C ALA A 68 -0.12 -3.28 8.64
N ARG A 69 0.79 -4.11 9.17
CA ARG A 69 2.01 -4.55 8.48
C ARG A 69 1.70 -5.40 7.26
N GLN A 70 0.84 -6.40 7.40
CA GLN A 70 0.49 -7.36 6.34
C GLN A 70 -0.08 -6.67 5.09
N PHE A 71 -0.88 -5.61 5.28
CA PHE A 71 -1.54 -4.87 4.19
C PHE A 71 -0.90 -3.49 3.93
N PHE A 72 0.34 -3.29 4.41
CA PHE A 72 1.15 -2.09 4.20
C PHE A 72 0.40 -0.77 4.46
N ILE A 73 -0.42 -0.73 5.51
CA ILE A 73 -1.05 0.49 6.02
C ILE A 73 -0.34 0.91 7.31
N ARG A 74 -0.07 2.21 7.48
CA ARG A 74 0.63 2.76 8.66
C ARG A 74 -0.16 2.54 9.94
N ARG A 75 -1.49 2.49 9.84
CA ARG A 75 -2.39 2.34 10.96
C ARG A 75 -3.53 1.42 10.56
N TYR A 76 -3.87 0.49 11.45
CA TYR A 76 -5.04 -0.35 11.29
C TYR A 76 -6.31 0.50 11.18
N MET A 77 -7.10 0.18 10.15
CA MET A 77 -8.46 0.65 9.95
C MET A 77 -9.30 -0.55 9.53
N HIS A 78 -10.48 -0.72 10.12
CA HIS A 78 -11.37 -1.82 9.73
C HIS A 78 -11.97 -1.53 8.35
N PHE A 79 -12.14 -2.54 7.50
CA PHE A 79 -12.72 -2.41 6.15
C PHE A 79 -14.13 -1.79 6.07
N ARG A 80 -14.79 -1.57 7.21
CA ARG A 80 -16.11 -0.96 7.30
C ARG A 80 -16.07 0.55 7.37
N HIS A 81 -14.92 1.12 7.74
CA HIS A 81 -14.80 2.55 7.82
C HIS A 81 -14.58 3.12 6.43
N ASP A 82 -15.31 4.17 6.13
CA ASP A 82 -15.16 4.90 4.89
C ASP A 82 -13.91 5.78 4.92
N TYR A 83 -13.40 6.08 3.75
CA TYR A 83 -12.31 7.03 3.61
C TYR A 83 -12.82 8.45 3.89
N VAL A 84 -12.15 9.17 4.78
CA VAL A 84 -12.46 10.58 5.03
C VAL A 84 -11.28 11.41 4.55
N ASN A 85 -11.50 12.24 3.52
CA ASN A 85 -10.47 13.13 3.00
C ASN A 85 -9.93 14.02 4.14
N HIS A 86 -8.61 14.12 4.24
CA HIS A 86 -7.88 14.91 5.25
C HIS A 86 -8.05 14.47 6.72
N ASP A 87 -8.70 13.34 7.02
CA ASP A 87 -8.72 12.80 8.39
C ASP A 87 -7.37 12.11 8.69
N PRO A 88 -6.64 12.49 9.76
CA PRO A 88 -5.42 11.80 10.16
C PRO A 88 -5.62 10.32 10.56
N ARG A 89 -6.88 9.88 10.73
CA ARG A 89 -7.26 8.49 10.98
C ARG A 89 -7.51 7.70 9.69
N SER A 90 -7.60 8.37 8.54
CA SER A 90 -7.73 7.70 7.24
C SER A 90 -6.51 6.81 6.95
N PRO A 91 -6.70 5.75 6.16
CA PRO A 91 -5.66 4.77 5.94
C PRO A 91 -4.54 5.42 5.12
N MET A 92 -3.33 5.38 5.68
CA MET A 92 -2.14 5.84 5.00
C MET A 92 -1.33 4.62 4.59
N PHE A 93 -1.05 4.47 3.31
CA PHE A 93 -0.18 3.39 2.82
C PHE A 93 1.27 3.69 3.16
N VAL A 94 2.03 2.65 3.53
CA VAL A 94 3.48 2.76 3.72
C VAL A 94 4.08 3.08 2.36
N ARG A 95 4.76 4.22 2.27
CA ARG A 95 5.34 4.71 1.01
C ARG A 95 6.80 4.32 0.90
N VAL A 96 7.24 4.07 -0.33
CA VAL A 96 8.68 4.04 -0.67
C VAL A 96 9.21 5.47 -0.55
N ARG A 97 10.30 5.66 0.21
CA ARG A 97 10.98 6.95 0.32
C ARG A 97 12.12 7.00 -0.69
N GLY A 98 12.16 8.05 -1.49
CA GLY A 98 13.30 8.37 -2.36
C GLY A 98 14.07 9.56 -1.81
N TYR A 99 15.39 9.46 -1.79
CA TYR A 99 16.29 10.57 -1.48
C TYR A 99 17.15 10.86 -2.72
N SER A 100 17.34 12.12 -3.08
CA SER A 100 18.17 12.52 -4.22
C SER A 100 19.18 13.57 -3.82
N SER A 101 20.46 13.31 -4.12
CA SER A 101 21.56 14.23 -3.86
C SER A 101 21.64 15.39 -4.86
N LYS A 102 20.93 15.34 -6.00
CA LYS A 102 20.93 16.44 -6.98
C LYS A 102 20.34 17.75 -6.45
N MET A 103 19.66 17.72 -5.30
CA MET A 103 19.16 18.91 -4.62
C MET A 103 20.01 19.33 -3.41
N LEU A 104 21.12 18.64 -3.17
CA LEU A 104 22.03 18.91 -2.06
C LEU A 104 23.27 19.58 -2.64
N THR A 105 23.53 20.83 -2.23
CA THR A 105 24.70 21.61 -2.66
C THR A 105 26.02 21.03 -2.11
N LYS A 106 25.95 20.12 -1.15
CA LYS A 106 27.12 19.46 -0.52
C LYS A 106 26.84 17.96 -0.27
N PRO A 107 27.89 17.12 -0.22
CA PRO A 107 27.77 15.74 0.23
C PRO A 107 27.04 15.69 1.57
N THR A 108 25.91 14.97 1.62
CA THR A 108 25.09 14.85 2.83
C THR A 108 25.11 13.41 3.29
N LYS A 109 25.42 13.20 4.56
CA LYS A 109 25.34 11.88 5.20
C LYS A 109 23.87 11.60 5.54
N ILE A 110 23.28 10.61 4.87
CA ILE A 110 21.95 10.10 5.23
C ILE A 110 22.18 8.93 6.19
N SER A 111 21.82 9.10 7.46
CA SER A 111 21.79 8.00 8.43
C SER A 111 20.45 7.30 8.32
N VAL A 112 20.48 5.98 8.06
CA VAL A 112 19.29 5.12 8.05
C VAL A 112 19.51 4.03 9.09
N THR A 113 18.65 3.99 10.10
CA THR A 113 18.60 2.87 11.04
C THR A 113 17.71 1.79 10.45
N LEU A 114 18.31 0.63 10.12
CA LEU A 114 17.57 -0.54 9.68
C LEU A 114 17.03 -1.29 10.89
N GLN A 115 15.75 -1.61 10.87
CA GLN A 115 15.13 -2.54 11.81
C GLN A 115 15.33 -3.98 11.31
N PRO A 116 15.12 -5.00 12.17
CA PRO A 116 15.00 -6.38 11.70
C PRO A 116 14.05 -6.48 10.50
N ASP A 117 14.39 -7.37 9.57
CA ASP A 117 13.65 -7.64 8.33
C ASP A 117 13.58 -6.47 7.34
N GLN A 118 14.46 -5.46 7.48
CA GLN A 118 14.57 -4.34 6.53
C GLN A 118 15.80 -4.44 5.65
N PHE A 119 15.64 -4.10 4.37
CA PHE A 119 16.71 -4.06 3.38
C PHE A 119 16.84 -2.66 2.78
N LEU A 120 18.08 -2.18 2.64
CA LEU A 120 18.40 -0.90 2.00
C LEU A 120 18.89 -1.14 0.57
N VAL A 121 18.25 -0.49 -0.40
CA VAL A 121 18.73 -0.46 -1.78
C VAL A 121 19.28 0.91 -2.09
N LEU A 122 20.55 0.97 -2.50
CA LEU A 122 21.20 2.20 -2.97
C LEU A 122 21.45 2.09 -4.48
N PHE A 123 20.89 3.02 -5.25
CA PHE A 123 21.11 3.11 -6.69
C PHE A 123 22.03 4.28 -7.02
N ASP A 124 23.16 4.04 -7.70
CA ASP A 124 23.96 5.14 -8.28
C ASP A 124 23.34 5.58 -9.61
N ILE A 125 22.53 6.64 -9.53
CA ILE A 125 21.83 7.20 -10.70
C ILE A 125 22.82 7.80 -11.72
N ARG A 126 24.07 8.12 -11.36
CA ARG A 126 25.03 8.70 -12.32
C ARG A 126 25.33 7.74 -13.47
N GLN A 127 25.52 6.45 -13.16
CA GLN A 127 25.77 5.42 -14.16
C GLN A 127 24.53 5.14 -15.01
N MET A 128 23.34 5.37 -14.46
CA MET A 128 22.06 5.11 -15.13
C MET A 128 21.62 6.21 -16.09
N ARG A 129 22.29 7.38 -16.08
CA ARG A 129 21.94 8.50 -16.98
C ARG A 129 22.00 8.12 -18.45
N TYR A 130 22.83 7.14 -18.79
CA TYR A 130 23.09 6.74 -20.17
C TYR A 130 22.26 5.53 -20.62
N SER A 131 21.59 4.82 -19.70
CA SER A 131 20.84 3.62 -20.05
C SER A 131 19.79 3.23 -19.00
N VAL A 132 18.52 3.23 -19.41
CA VAL A 132 17.41 2.66 -18.62
C VAL A 132 17.61 1.15 -18.37
N ARG A 133 18.33 0.46 -19.26
CA ARG A 133 18.66 -0.96 -19.07
C ARG A 133 19.53 -1.18 -17.82
N ALA A 134 20.44 -0.26 -17.51
CA ALA A 134 21.28 -0.34 -16.31
C ALA A 134 20.46 -0.21 -15.02
N LEU A 135 19.46 0.69 -15.00
CA LEU A 135 18.51 0.78 -13.88
C LEU A 135 17.73 -0.53 -13.71
N ASN A 136 17.19 -1.07 -14.80
CA ASN A 136 16.43 -2.32 -14.76
C ASN A 136 17.29 -3.51 -14.30
N ALA A 137 18.56 -3.57 -14.71
CA ALA A 137 19.50 -4.59 -14.24
C ALA A 137 19.77 -4.48 -12.73
N GLN A 138 20.00 -3.26 -12.20
CA GLN A 138 20.17 -3.06 -10.76
C GLN A 138 18.89 -3.37 -9.98
N LEU A 139 17.72 -3.02 -10.50
CA LEU A 139 16.43 -3.40 -9.90
C LEU A 139 16.22 -4.92 -9.89
N ALA A 140 16.58 -5.60 -10.98
CA ALA A 140 16.48 -7.05 -11.07
C ALA A 140 17.41 -7.74 -10.05
N GLU A 141 18.64 -7.28 -9.91
CA GLU A 141 19.58 -7.82 -8.92
C GLU A 141 19.12 -7.51 -7.48
N ALA A 142 18.64 -6.28 -7.21
CA ALA A 142 18.08 -5.94 -5.91
C ALA A 142 16.87 -6.81 -5.55
N LYS A 143 15.99 -7.09 -6.51
CA LYS A 143 14.87 -8.04 -6.34
C LYS A 143 15.40 -9.44 -6.05
N ARG A 144 16.37 -9.94 -6.82
CA ARG A 144 16.95 -11.27 -6.63
C ARG A 144 17.54 -11.43 -5.22
N GLN A 145 18.34 -10.45 -4.77
CA GLN A 145 18.92 -10.42 -3.42
C GLN A 145 17.83 -10.39 -2.34
N MET A 146 16.80 -9.57 -2.53
CA MET A 146 15.66 -9.50 -1.61
C MET A 146 14.90 -10.83 -1.55
N SER A 147 14.67 -11.51 -2.68
CA SER A 147 14.03 -12.83 -2.72
C SER A 147 14.83 -13.90 -1.98
N VAL A 148 16.16 -13.85 -2.05
CA VAL A 148 17.03 -14.73 -1.25
C VAL A 148 16.84 -14.47 0.25
N LEU A 149 16.85 -13.20 0.68
CA LEU A 149 16.64 -12.84 2.09
C LEU A 149 15.25 -13.25 2.61
N ILE A 150 14.20 -13.03 1.80
CA ILE A 150 12.84 -13.49 2.11
C ILE A 150 12.82 -15.01 2.24
N SER A 151 13.48 -15.74 1.33
CA SER A 151 13.52 -17.20 1.37
C SER A 151 14.24 -17.71 2.63
N HIS A 152 15.33 -17.07 3.05
CA HIS A 152 16.01 -17.39 4.31
C HIS A 152 15.08 -17.19 5.51
N HIS A 153 14.40 -16.04 5.61
CA HIS A 153 13.44 -15.80 6.70
C HIS A 153 12.26 -16.76 6.71
N VAL A 154 11.73 -17.14 5.53
CA VAL A 154 10.64 -18.12 5.41
C VAL A 154 11.12 -19.54 5.72
N SER A 155 12.39 -19.87 5.44
CA SER A 155 12.96 -21.18 5.78
C SER A 155 13.22 -21.35 7.28
N GLU A 156 13.46 -20.25 8.00
CA GLU A 156 13.61 -20.23 9.47
C GLU A 156 12.25 -20.16 10.19
N GLY A 157 11.16 -19.81 9.50
CA GLY A 157 9.80 -19.79 10.04
C GLY A 157 8.77 -20.14 8.95
N SER A 158 8.23 -21.35 8.99
CA SER A 158 7.51 -22.01 7.89
C SER A 158 6.39 -21.20 7.16
N ALA A 159 6.48 -21.22 5.81
CA ALA A 159 5.46 -21.07 4.73
C ALA A 159 5.28 -19.68 4.03
N PRO A 160 4.67 -19.62 2.82
CA PRO A 160 4.91 -20.37 1.58
C PRO A 160 5.40 -19.46 0.41
N ALA A 161 5.86 -20.08 -0.68
CA ALA A 161 6.51 -19.44 -1.84
C ALA A 161 5.65 -18.38 -2.57
N MET A 162 6.21 -17.17 -2.74
CA MET A 162 5.68 -16.12 -3.62
C MET A 162 5.96 -16.45 -5.09
N ARG A 163 4.95 -16.25 -5.96
CA ARG A 163 5.10 -16.30 -7.43
C ARG A 163 5.57 -14.93 -7.93
N ASP A 164 6.54 -14.93 -8.84
CA ASP A 164 7.02 -13.73 -9.51
C ASP A 164 5.98 -13.22 -10.54
N GLU A 165 5.46 -12.01 -10.32
CA GLU A 165 4.68 -11.26 -11.33
C GLU A 165 5.58 -10.22 -12.03
N PRO A 166 5.47 -10.05 -13.35
CA PRO A 166 6.28 -9.10 -14.11
C PRO A 166 5.88 -7.64 -13.81
N ALA A 167 6.89 -6.79 -13.63
CA ALA A 167 6.74 -5.37 -13.32
C ALA A 167 6.13 -4.59 -14.50
N GLY A 168 4.86 -4.20 -14.36
CA GLY A 168 4.14 -3.38 -15.34
C GLY A 168 4.50 -1.88 -15.28
N VAL A 169 4.50 -1.27 -16.47
CA VAL A 169 4.78 0.14 -16.77
C VAL A 169 3.75 1.08 -16.12
N VAL A 170 4.22 2.15 -15.47
CA VAL A 170 3.38 3.21 -14.88
C VAL A 170 3.07 4.27 -15.95
N GLN A 171 1.83 4.29 -16.45
CA GLN A 171 1.33 5.33 -17.37
C GLN A 171 0.69 6.51 -16.62
N SER A 172 0.79 7.70 -17.21
CA SER A 172 0.21 8.95 -16.72
C SER A 172 -1.31 9.00 -16.91
N ARG A 173 -2.00 9.67 -15.97
CA ARG A 173 -3.46 9.72 -15.81
C ARG A 173 -4.19 10.30 -17.04
N GLY A 174 -5.20 9.57 -17.51
CA GLY A 174 -6.33 10.13 -18.25
C GLY A 174 -7.62 9.96 -17.45
N ARG A 175 -8.65 10.80 -17.71
CA ARG A 175 -10.02 10.62 -17.14
C ARG A 175 -10.59 9.20 -17.35
N GLY A 176 -10.05 8.43 -18.30
CA GLY A 176 -10.42 7.03 -18.51
C GLY A 176 -10.00 6.08 -17.37
N GLU A 177 -8.92 6.38 -16.64
CA GLU A 177 -8.41 5.49 -15.57
C GLU A 177 -9.40 5.38 -14.40
N ALA A 178 -9.95 6.51 -13.94
CA ALA A 178 -10.93 6.53 -12.84
C ALA A 178 -12.22 5.78 -13.17
N LYS A 179 -12.77 5.93 -14.39
CA LYS A 179 -13.95 5.17 -14.83
C LYS A 179 -13.67 3.67 -14.90
N THR A 180 -12.45 3.30 -15.28
CA THR A 180 -12.02 1.90 -15.33
C THR A 180 -11.95 1.32 -13.91
N TRP A 181 -11.35 2.05 -12.97
CA TRP A 181 -11.29 1.68 -11.56
C TRP A 181 -12.67 1.57 -10.93
N LEU A 182 -13.58 2.51 -11.23
CA LEU A 182 -14.96 2.41 -10.78
C LEU A 182 -15.61 1.12 -11.28
N GLY A 183 -15.46 0.79 -12.56
CA GLY A 183 -16.00 -0.44 -13.12
C GLY A 183 -15.47 -1.69 -12.40
N TRP A 184 -14.18 -1.70 -12.05
CA TRP A 184 -13.58 -2.78 -11.26
C TRP A 184 -14.11 -2.86 -9.83
N LEU A 185 -14.29 -1.73 -9.13
CA LEU A 185 -14.91 -1.73 -7.79
C LEU A 185 -16.35 -2.25 -7.83
N ARG A 186 -17.15 -1.75 -8.77
CA ARG A 186 -18.53 -2.20 -8.98
C ARG A 186 -18.61 -3.70 -9.24
N MET A 187 -17.65 -4.25 -9.97
CA MET A 187 -17.63 -5.68 -10.25
C MET A 187 -17.24 -6.53 -9.03
N LEU A 188 -16.32 -6.06 -8.18
CA LEU A 188 -16.02 -6.69 -6.88
C LEU A 188 -17.28 -6.73 -6.00
N ASP A 189 -18.00 -5.61 -5.95
CA ASP A 189 -19.23 -5.45 -5.18
C ASP A 189 -20.35 -6.35 -5.69
N ALA A 190 -20.60 -6.36 -7.00
CA ALA A 190 -21.57 -7.24 -7.64
C ALA A 190 -21.26 -8.72 -7.41
N LYS A 191 -19.98 -9.11 -7.48
CA LYS A 191 -19.56 -10.49 -7.20
C LYS A 191 -19.81 -10.86 -5.74
N SER A 192 -19.49 -9.97 -4.80
CA SER A 192 -19.73 -10.20 -3.37
C SER A 192 -21.22 -10.38 -3.05
N HIS A 193 -22.09 -9.70 -3.80
CA HIS A 193 -23.55 -9.80 -3.70
C HIS A 193 -24.15 -11.00 -4.44
N GLY A 194 -23.35 -11.76 -5.19
CA GLY A 194 -23.84 -12.91 -5.96
C GLY A 194 -24.62 -12.52 -7.21
N VAL A 195 -24.42 -11.31 -7.74
CA VAL A 195 -24.99 -10.89 -9.02
C VAL A 195 -24.40 -11.76 -10.13
N LYS A 196 -25.24 -12.19 -11.09
CA LYS A 196 -24.78 -12.98 -12.24
C LYS A 196 -23.77 -12.18 -13.08
N ASN A 197 -22.68 -12.83 -13.49
CA ASN A 197 -21.56 -12.19 -14.19
C ASN A 197 -21.99 -11.44 -15.46
N ASP A 198 -22.92 -12.01 -16.24
CA ASP A 198 -23.44 -11.41 -17.47
C ASP A 198 -24.23 -10.11 -17.21
N ARG A 199 -25.10 -10.13 -16.19
CA ARG A 199 -25.86 -8.96 -15.73
C ARG A 199 -24.92 -7.88 -15.22
N ALA A 200 -23.96 -8.24 -14.36
CA ALA A 200 -22.97 -7.31 -13.84
C ALA A 200 -22.16 -6.68 -14.97
N TYR A 201 -21.63 -7.48 -15.90
CA TYR A 201 -20.81 -6.99 -17.01
C TYR A 201 -21.56 -5.97 -17.89
N ARG A 202 -22.78 -6.32 -18.32
CA ARG A 202 -23.61 -5.44 -19.16
C ARG A 202 -23.97 -4.13 -18.47
N SER A 203 -24.22 -4.19 -17.16
CA SER A 203 -24.56 -3.00 -16.36
C SER A 203 -23.36 -2.08 -16.14
N ILE A 204 -22.17 -2.66 -15.91
CA ILE A 204 -20.97 -1.91 -15.55
C ILE A 204 -20.25 -1.37 -16.80
N PHE A 205 -20.25 -2.12 -17.90
CA PHE A 205 -19.56 -1.76 -19.14
C PHE A 205 -20.50 -1.71 -20.35
N PRO A 206 -21.53 -0.84 -20.34
CA PRO A 206 -22.55 -0.82 -21.41
C PRO A 206 -21.94 -0.52 -22.79
N GLY A 207 -20.88 0.30 -22.86
CA GLY A 207 -20.18 0.61 -24.12
C GLY A 207 -19.28 -0.49 -24.66
N LYS A 208 -19.01 -1.57 -23.89
CA LYS A 208 -18.23 -2.74 -24.31
C LYS A 208 -19.11 -3.94 -24.67
N CYS A 209 -20.42 -3.78 -24.77
CA CYS A 209 -21.36 -4.89 -24.99
C CYS A 209 -21.07 -5.63 -26.31
N LEU A 210 -20.62 -6.89 -26.20
CA LEU A 210 -20.30 -7.80 -27.32
C LEU A 210 -21.55 -8.46 -27.94
N GLY A 211 -22.69 -7.75 -27.97
CA GLY A 211 -23.97 -8.29 -28.46
C GLY A 211 -24.63 -9.31 -27.51
N LYS A 212 -25.26 -10.35 -28.06
CA LYS A 212 -25.93 -11.43 -27.32
C LYS A 212 -25.04 -12.66 -27.07
N ASP A 213 -23.78 -12.63 -27.52
CA ASP A 213 -22.85 -13.76 -27.38
C ASP A 213 -22.40 -13.95 -25.93
N THR A 214 -23.00 -14.92 -25.27
CA THR A 214 -22.75 -15.23 -23.85
C THR A 214 -21.31 -15.66 -23.60
N MET A 215 -20.68 -16.39 -24.53
CA MET A 215 -19.29 -16.86 -24.35
C MET A 215 -18.32 -15.68 -24.37
N LYS A 216 -18.50 -14.75 -25.32
CA LYS A 216 -17.70 -13.52 -25.38
C LYS A 216 -17.84 -12.67 -24.12
N ILE A 217 -19.05 -12.54 -23.58
CA ILE A 217 -19.30 -11.78 -22.34
C ILE A 217 -18.65 -12.45 -21.14
N GLN A 218 -18.74 -13.78 -21.02
CA GLN A 218 -18.10 -14.52 -19.93
C GLN A 218 -16.58 -14.37 -19.97
N GLN A 219 -15.98 -14.44 -21.15
CA GLN A 219 -14.55 -14.22 -21.32
C GLN A 219 -14.15 -12.79 -20.93
N ALA A 220 -14.86 -11.79 -21.44
CA ALA A 220 -14.57 -10.39 -21.13
C ALA A 220 -14.77 -10.07 -19.64
N TYR A 221 -15.79 -10.64 -19.00
CA TYR A 221 -15.98 -10.56 -17.56
C TYR A 221 -14.81 -11.19 -16.81
N SER A 222 -14.35 -12.38 -17.23
CA SER A 222 -13.23 -13.08 -16.60
C SER A 222 -11.94 -12.23 -16.63
N ASP A 223 -11.67 -11.57 -17.75
CA ASP A 223 -10.48 -10.75 -17.91
C ASP A 223 -10.54 -9.44 -17.10
N GLU A 224 -11.69 -8.78 -17.08
CA GLU A 224 -11.91 -7.62 -16.21
C GLU A 224 -11.88 -8.04 -14.72
N TRP A 225 -12.43 -9.21 -14.37
CA TRP A 225 -12.41 -9.75 -13.01
C TRP A 225 -10.99 -9.99 -12.51
N LYS A 226 -10.12 -10.60 -13.32
CA LYS A 226 -8.70 -10.78 -12.99
C LYS A 226 -8.05 -9.44 -12.66
N SER A 227 -8.36 -8.40 -13.45
CA SER A 227 -7.85 -7.05 -13.22
C SER A 227 -8.37 -6.49 -11.90
N ALA A 228 -9.70 -6.50 -11.67
CA ALA A 228 -10.29 -6.00 -10.43
C ALA A 228 -9.77 -6.74 -9.18
N SER A 229 -9.66 -8.07 -9.26
CA SER A 229 -9.10 -8.89 -8.17
C SER A 229 -7.64 -8.56 -7.91
N SER A 230 -6.81 -8.37 -8.94
CA SER A 230 -5.41 -7.96 -8.80
C SER A 230 -5.28 -6.58 -8.16
N TYR A 231 -6.19 -5.66 -8.46
CA TYR A 231 -6.24 -4.35 -7.82
C TYR A 231 -6.60 -4.43 -6.34
N ALA A 232 -7.58 -5.26 -5.96
CA ALA A 232 -7.91 -5.50 -4.55
C ALA A 232 -6.80 -6.24 -3.80
N SER A 233 -6.11 -7.19 -4.44
CA SER A 233 -5.09 -8.02 -3.79
C SER A 233 -3.76 -7.31 -3.59
N GLU A 234 -3.29 -6.56 -4.60
CA GLU A 234 -1.90 -6.13 -4.68
C GLU A 234 -1.74 -4.72 -5.25
N ARG A 235 -2.41 -4.40 -6.37
CA ARG A 235 -2.16 -3.14 -7.09
C ARG A 235 -2.72 -1.91 -6.39
N TYR A 236 -3.58 -2.07 -5.38
CA TYR A 236 -3.99 -0.97 -4.50
C TYR A 236 -2.77 -0.26 -3.88
N LEU A 237 -1.69 -1.00 -3.59
CA LEU A 237 -0.45 -0.41 -3.07
C LEU A 237 0.18 0.55 -4.07
N GLN A 238 0.23 0.13 -5.34
CA GLN A 238 0.76 0.97 -6.42
C GLN A 238 -0.08 2.24 -6.56
N ILE A 239 -1.42 2.14 -6.42
CA ILE A 239 -2.30 3.31 -6.41
C ILE A 239 -1.96 4.19 -5.19
N GLY A 240 -2.03 3.65 -3.98
CA GLY A 240 -1.87 4.41 -2.73
C GLY A 240 -0.50 5.07 -2.58
N MET A 241 0.54 4.51 -3.20
CA MET A 241 1.89 5.09 -3.24
C MET A 241 2.05 6.22 -4.26
N ARG A 242 1.17 6.35 -5.26
CA ARG A 242 1.21 7.41 -6.28
C ARG A 242 0.67 8.75 -5.80
N ASP A 243 -0.01 8.82 -4.65
CA ASP A 243 -0.44 10.12 -4.14
C ASP A 243 0.76 11.04 -4.03
N LYS A 244 0.61 12.25 -4.59
CA LYS A 244 1.71 13.21 -4.74
C LYS A 244 2.50 13.21 -3.45
N VAL A 245 3.73 12.74 -3.58
CA VAL A 245 4.75 13.08 -2.62
C VAL A 245 4.80 14.59 -2.78
N ASP A 246 4.25 15.32 -1.82
CA ASP A 246 5.01 16.48 -1.41
C ASP A 246 6.35 15.87 -1.06
N LEU A 247 7.27 15.88 -2.04
CA LEU A 247 8.69 15.92 -1.77
C LEU A 247 8.83 17.25 -1.04
N LYS A 248 8.34 17.30 0.21
CA LYS A 248 9.03 18.00 1.25
C LYS A 248 10.36 17.29 1.19
N LEU A 249 11.23 17.91 0.40
CA LEU A 249 12.66 17.78 0.40
C LEU A 249 13.02 18.03 1.85
N GLY A 250 12.79 17.00 2.66
CA GLY A 250 13.19 16.92 4.02
C GLY A 250 14.69 16.76 3.89
N LEU A 251 15.36 17.88 3.64
CA LEU A 251 16.58 18.15 4.36
C LEU A 251 16.27 17.66 5.77
N PRO A 252 16.98 16.65 6.29
CA PRO A 252 16.85 16.34 7.70
C PRO A 252 16.90 17.69 8.41
N LYS A 253 15.92 17.99 9.28
CA LYS A 253 16.10 19.08 10.24
C LYS A 253 17.45 18.77 10.83
N VAL A 254 18.47 19.54 10.43
CA VAL A 254 19.85 19.32 10.82
C VAL A 254 19.73 19.26 12.32
N VAL A 255 19.98 18.07 12.86
CA VAL A 255 20.13 17.89 14.29
C VAL A 255 21.11 18.99 14.66
N GLU A 256 20.67 19.88 15.55
CA GLU A 256 21.42 21.05 16.01
C GLU A 256 22.91 20.74 16.01
N SER A 257 23.69 21.62 15.35
CA SER A 257 25.09 21.35 15.05
C SER A 257 25.83 20.89 16.30
N LEU A 258 26.85 20.05 16.12
CA LEU A 258 27.76 19.64 17.19
C LEU A 258 28.36 20.84 17.95
N ASP A 259 28.31 22.06 17.41
CA ASP A 259 28.70 23.28 18.10
C ASP A 259 27.74 23.65 19.25
N GLN A 260 26.45 23.34 19.17
CA GLN A 260 25.52 23.50 20.29
C GLN A 260 25.70 22.41 21.38
N ALA A 261 26.19 21.23 21.01
CA ALA A 261 26.60 20.20 21.97
C ALA A 261 27.91 20.59 22.69
N PHE A 262 28.85 21.23 21.99
CA PHE A 262 30.09 21.73 22.59
C PHE A 262 29.88 22.97 23.48
N THR A 263 28.93 23.85 23.14
CA THR A 263 28.59 25.03 23.96
C THR A 263 27.95 24.63 25.31
N ARG A 264 27.34 23.44 25.40
CA ARG A 264 26.84 22.89 26.69
C ARG A 264 27.94 22.24 27.54
N MET A 265 29.10 21.91 26.96
CA MET A 265 30.24 21.38 27.72
C MET A 265 31.21 22.48 28.19
N SER A 266 31.18 23.67 27.61
CA SER A 266 32.07 24.79 27.99
C SER A 266 31.60 25.61 29.22
N HIS A 267 30.44 25.29 29.80
CA HIS A 267 29.91 25.97 31.00
C HIS A 267 29.59 25.03 32.17
N GLY A 268 29.92 23.74 32.06
CA GLY A 268 29.87 22.82 33.20
C GLY A 268 31.16 22.92 34.00
N LYS A 269 31.09 23.41 35.24
CA LYS A 269 32.17 23.21 36.23
C LYS A 269 32.58 21.73 36.22
N PRO A 270 33.87 21.39 36.13
CA PRO A 270 34.31 20.02 36.28
C PRO A 270 33.90 19.51 37.67
N PRO A 271 33.50 18.23 37.82
CA PRO A 271 33.29 17.65 39.13
C PRO A 271 34.62 17.66 39.90
N GLU A 272 34.63 18.37 41.03
CA GLU A 272 35.64 18.24 42.07
C GLU A 272 35.62 16.77 42.51
N ASN A 273 36.63 16.00 42.10
CA ASN A 273 37.06 14.67 42.56
C ASN A 273 37.42 13.77 41.38
N PHE A 274 38.59 14.04 40.78
CA PHE A 274 39.28 13.05 39.96
C PHE A 274 40.74 13.00 40.40
N THR A 275 41.07 12.01 41.24
CA THR A 275 42.44 11.64 41.61
C THR A 275 42.97 10.64 40.58
N PRO A 276 44.14 10.87 39.97
CA PRO A 276 44.72 9.96 39.00
C PRO A 276 45.42 8.77 39.68
N PHE A 277 45.22 7.59 39.12
CA PHE A 277 46.10 6.41 39.21
C PHE A 277 46.55 6.07 37.79
#